data_AF-M4SA90-F1
#
_entry.id   AF-M4SA90-F1
#
_cell.length_a   1.000
_cell.length_b   1.000
_cell.length_c   1.000
_cell.angle_alpha   90.00
_cell.angle_beta   90.00
_cell.angle_gamma   90.00
#
_symmetry.space_group_name_H-M   'P 1'
#
loop_
_entity.id
_entity.type
_entity.pdbx_description
1 polymer ?
#
loop_
_entity_poly.entity_id
_entity_poly.type
_entity_poly.pdbx_seq_one_letter_code
_entity_poly.pdbx_strand_id
1 'polypeptide(L)'
;MRAPAPQRISGSGPQPCVIVDIAGTRAGHLDCATGRLQEAARAAQAESRAGLEAPTPGAGSPDVQVGVAHQAATRLRMGDALGRSVHPERPNSRPPTTRGPR
;
A
#
# COMPACT_ATOMS: atom_id res chain seq x y z
N MET A 1 12.11 -5.72 51.83
CA MET A 1 12.46 -5.08 50.54
C MET A 1 11.45 -5.55 49.49
N ARG A 2 10.81 -4.64 48.76
CA ARG A 2 9.71 -4.95 47.82
C ARG A 2 10.28 -5.09 46.41
N ALA A 3 10.02 -6.21 45.75
CA ALA A 3 10.47 -6.45 44.38
C ALA A 3 9.77 -5.47 43.41
N PRO A 4 10.46 -4.97 42.36
CA PRO A 4 9.85 -4.09 41.38
C PRO A 4 8.78 -4.84 40.58
N ALA A 5 7.62 -4.21 40.39
CA ALA A 5 6.53 -4.76 39.59
C ALA A 5 6.95 -4.82 38.10
N PRO A 6 6.54 -5.87 37.34
CA PRO A 6 6.86 -5.99 35.93
C PRO A 6 6.22 -4.83 35.17
N GLN A 7 7.06 -4.00 34.52
CA GLN A 7 6.59 -2.93 33.66
C GLN A 7 6.03 -3.52 32.36
N ARG A 8 4.75 -3.27 32.09
CA ARG A 8 4.17 -3.62 30.79
C ARG A 8 4.55 -2.57 29.78
N ILE A 9 5.25 -2.98 28.72
CA ILE A 9 5.54 -2.17 27.55
C ILE A 9 4.26 -2.14 26.70
N SER A 10 3.27 -1.33 27.10
CA SER A 10 2.06 -1.10 26.30
C SER A 10 2.21 0.22 25.55
N GLY A 11 2.98 0.19 24.46
CA GLY A 11 3.01 1.28 23.48
C GLY A 11 1.85 1.14 22.49
N SER A 12 1.17 2.23 22.15
CA SER A 12 0.00 2.27 21.23
C SER A 12 0.36 2.08 19.74
N GLY A 13 1.39 1.29 19.45
CA GLY A 13 1.78 0.89 18.10
C GLY A 13 1.32 -0.52 17.77
N PRO A 14 1.48 -0.97 16.51
CA PRO A 14 1.21 -2.37 16.14
C PRO A 14 2.02 -3.28 17.08
N GLN A 15 1.31 -4.08 17.88
CA GLN A 15 1.92 -4.96 18.86
C GLN A 15 2.75 -6.02 18.12
N PRO A 16 4.05 -6.14 18.39
CA PRO A 16 4.85 -7.18 17.77
C PRO A 16 4.37 -8.55 18.26
N CYS A 17 4.17 -9.51 17.35
CA CYS A 17 3.87 -10.89 17.73
C CYS A 17 5.15 -11.53 18.30
N VAL A 18 5.33 -11.44 19.62
CA VAL A 18 6.49 -11.97 20.33
C VAL A 18 6.22 -13.39 20.84
N ILE A 19 7.24 -14.24 20.74
CA ILE A 19 7.30 -15.56 21.37
C ILE A 19 8.26 -15.44 22.55
N VAL A 20 7.80 -15.82 23.75
CA VAL A 20 8.60 -15.80 24.97
C VAL A 20 8.81 -17.22 25.45
N ASP A 21 10.06 -17.56 25.77
CA ASP A 21 10.41 -18.84 26.39
C ASP A 21 10.81 -18.58 27.85
N ILE A 22 10.11 -19.20 28.80
CA ILE A 22 10.41 -19.07 30.23
C ILE A 22 10.59 -20.48 30.81
N ALA A 23 11.81 -20.79 31.24
CA ALA A 23 12.16 -22.07 31.85
C ALA A 23 11.73 -23.31 31.02
N GLY A 24 11.84 -23.24 29.68
CA GLY A 24 11.46 -24.32 28.77
C GLY A 24 9.98 -24.35 28.40
N THR A 25 9.19 -23.38 28.87
CA THR A 25 7.79 -23.21 28.52
C THR A 25 7.67 -22.11 27.48
N ARG A 26 7.38 -22.49 26.23
CA ARG A 26 7.19 -21.55 25.13
C ARG A 26 5.75 -21.02 25.15
N ALA A 27 5.60 -19.73 25.47
CA ALA A 27 4.34 -19.00 25.36
C ALA A 27 4.47 -17.99 24.22
N GLY A 28 3.65 -18.13 23.17
CA GLY A 28 3.66 -17.23 22.03
C GLY A 28 2.29 -17.17 21.38
N HIS A 29 1.95 -16.01 20.81
CA HIS A 29 0.70 -15.81 20.10
C HIS A 29 0.83 -16.24 18.64
N LEU A 30 0.69 -17.54 18.37
CA LEU A 30 0.64 -18.08 17.00
C LEU A 30 -0.50 -17.45 16.19
N ASP A 31 -1.65 -17.19 16.82
CA ASP A 31 -2.79 -16.54 16.18
C ASP A 31 -2.51 -15.09 15.74
N CYS A 32 -1.66 -14.37 16.49
CA CYS A 32 -1.19 -13.04 16.10
C CYS A 32 -0.35 -13.13 14.83
N ALA A 33 0.60 -14.08 14.80
CA ALA A 33 1.50 -14.24 13.65
C ALA A 33 0.72 -14.64 12.39
N THR A 34 -0.23 -15.57 12.50
CA THR A 34 -1.08 -15.99 11.38
C THR A 34 -1.98 -14.85 10.90
N GLY A 35 -2.57 -14.08 11.81
CA GLY A 35 -3.37 -12.89 11.46
C GLY A 35 -2.57 -11.84 10.69
N ARG A 36 -1.35 -11.53 11.15
CA ARG A 36 -0.44 -10.59 10.45
C ARG A 36 -0.04 -11.07 9.07
N LEU A 37 0.23 -12.37 8.91
CA LEU A 37 0.56 -12.97 7.62
C LEU A 37 -0.63 -12.91 6.65
N GLN A 38 -1.85 -13.15 7.14
CA GLN A 38 -3.06 -13.04 6.32
C GLN A 38 -3.32 -11.60 5.86
N GLU A 39 -3.12 -10.60 6.72
CA GLU A 39 -3.23 -9.20 6.31
C GLU A 39 -2.21 -8.84 5.22
N ALA A 40 -0.95 -9.24 5.40
CA ALA A 40 0.09 -9.02 4.40
C ALA A 40 -0.24 -9.71 3.06
N ALA A 41 -0.75 -10.94 3.11
CA ALA A 41 -1.18 -11.67 1.93
C ALA A 41 -2.34 -10.97 1.19
N ARG A 42 -3.31 -10.43 1.93
CA ARG A 42 -4.43 -9.65 1.33
C ARG A 42 -3.93 -8.38 0.66
N ALA A 43 -3.00 -7.65 1.28
CA ALA A 43 -2.40 -6.46 0.69
C ALA A 43 -1.65 -6.79 -0.62
N ALA A 44 -0.80 -7.82 -0.60
CA ALA A 44 -0.07 -8.27 -1.79
C ALA A 44 -1.01 -8.75 -2.92
N GLN A 45 -2.10 -9.44 -2.58
CA GLN A 45 -3.12 -9.84 -3.55
C GLN A 45 -3.86 -8.64 -4.16
N ALA A 46 -4.17 -7.62 -3.37
CA ALA A 46 -4.80 -6.40 -3.87
C ALA A 46 -3.90 -5.65 -4.87
N GLU A 47 -2.61 -5.53 -4.55
CA GLU A 47 -1.61 -4.94 -5.46
C GLU A 47 -1.46 -5.74 -6.75
N SER A 48 -1.45 -7.08 -6.66
CA SER A 48 -1.35 -7.96 -7.84
C SER A 48 -2.56 -7.83 -8.76
N ARG A 49 -3.78 -7.72 -8.20
CA ARG A 49 -5.01 -7.54 -8.98
C ARG A 49 -5.03 -6.21 -9.73
N ALA A 50 -4.47 -5.14 -9.15
CA ALA A 50 -4.40 -3.85 -9.82
C ALA A 50 -3.60 -3.91 -11.14
N GLY A 51 -2.61 -4.81 -11.24
CA GLY A 51 -1.87 -5.05 -12.49
C GLY A 51 -2.66 -5.85 -13.53
N LEU A 52 -3.57 -6.72 -13.10
CA LEU A 52 -4.40 -7.57 -13.98
C LEU A 52 -5.66 -6.86 -14.47
N GLU A 53 -6.25 -6.00 -13.63
CA GLU A 53 -7.42 -5.17 -13.98
C GLU A 53 -7.04 -3.88 -14.73
N ALA A 54 -5.76 -3.72 -15.08
CA ALA A 54 -5.33 -2.65 -15.96
C ALA A 54 -6.10 -2.76 -17.29
N PRO A 55 -6.81 -1.70 -17.74
CA PRO A 55 -7.57 -1.76 -18.98
C PRO A 55 -6.64 -2.17 -20.12
N THR A 56 -6.96 -3.26 -20.80
CA THR A 56 -6.25 -3.66 -22.02
C THR A 56 -6.56 -2.61 -23.10
N PRO A 57 -5.53 -2.07 -23.78
CA PRO A 57 -5.77 -1.14 -24.88
C PRO A 57 -6.65 -1.81 -25.93
N GLY A 58 -7.77 -1.17 -26.29
CA GLY A 58 -8.71 -1.71 -27.26
C GLY A 58 -8.03 -1.97 -28.61
N ALA A 59 -8.48 -3.00 -29.34
CA ALA A 59 -8.02 -3.29 -30.69
C ALA A 59 -8.32 -2.10 -31.61
N GLY A 60 -7.30 -1.30 -31.93
CA GLY A 60 -7.43 -0.05 -32.70
C GLY A 60 -6.97 1.20 -31.94
N SER A 61 -6.70 1.10 -30.64
CA SER A 61 -6.03 2.19 -29.92
C SER A 61 -4.64 2.46 -30.51
N PRO A 62 -4.17 3.72 -30.53
CA PRO A 62 -2.81 4.05 -30.97
C PRO A 62 -1.75 3.35 -30.14
N ASP A 63 -2.12 2.91 -28.94
CA ASP A 63 -1.29 2.12 -28.04
C ASP A 63 -0.90 0.74 -28.61
N VAL A 64 -1.64 0.19 -29.58
CA VAL A 64 -1.33 -1.13 -30.18
C VAL A 64 -0.69 -0.99 -31.57
N GLN A 65 -0.54 0.24 -32.09
CA GLN A 65 -0.01 0.50 -33.42
C GLN A 65 1.48 0.88 -33.36
N VAL A 66 2.27 0.27 -34.24
CA VAL A 66 3.71 0.56 -34.35
C VAL A 66 3.90 1.88 -35.10
N GLY A 67 4.78 2.76 -34.60
CA GLY A 67 5.12 4.02 -35.26
C GLY A 67 4.21 5.20 -34.93
N VAL A 68 3.18 5.03 -34.10
CA VAL A 68 2.35 6.12 -33.57
C VAL A 68 2.67 6.42 -32.11
N ALA A 69 2.24 7.59 -31.63
CA ALA A 69 2.44 7.98 -30.25
C ALA A 69 1.61 7.09 -29.29
N HIS A 70 2.30 6.27 -28.50
CA HIS A 70 1.71 5.39 -27.48
C HIS A 70 1.83 6.00 -26.07
N GLN A 71 0.72 5.98 -25.32
CA GLN A 71 0.67 6.44 -23.93
C GLN A 71 1.67 5.73 -23.01
N ALA A 72 1.85 4.41 -23.14
CA ALA A 72 2.78 3.64 -22.30
C ALA A 72 4.24 4.01 -22.57
N ALA A 73 4.63 4.16 -23.83
CA ALA A 73 5.97 4.64 -24.20
C ALA A 73 6.23 6.06 -23.67
N THR A 74 5.20 6.90 -23.66
CA THR A 74 5.29 8.26 -23.12
C THR A 74 5.41 8.25 -21.59
N ARG A 75 4.69 7.36 -20.89
CA ARG A 75 4.85 7.11 -19.44
C ARG A 75 6.28 6.69 -19.09
N LEU A 76 6.87 5.77 -19.85
CA LEU A 76 8.24 5.30 -19.59
C LEU A 76 9.28 6.42 -19.75
N ARG A 77 9.08 7.33 -20.72
CA ARG A 77 9.98 8.47 -20.95
C ARG A 77 9.82 9.60 -19.93
N MET A 78 8.59 9.88 -19.52
CA MET A 78 8.26 11.03 -18.67
C MET A 78 8.22 10.69 -17.18
N GLY A 79 7.98 9.42 -16.82
CA GLY A 79 7.77 8.99 -15.44
C GLY A 79 6.71 9.84 -14.74
N ASP A 80 7.04 10.31 -13.54
CA ASP A 80 6.20 11.15 -12.69
C ASP A 80 5.92 12.55 -13.25
N ALA A 81 6.65 12.96 -14.30
CA ALA A 81 6.40 14.23 -14.97
C ALA A 81 5.23 14.16 -15.96
N LEU A 82 4.73 12.95 -16.30
CA LEU A 82 3.61 12.83 -17.23
C LEU A 82 2.35 13.52 -16.66
N GLY A 83 1.80 14.46 -17.43
CA GLY A 83 0.61 15.22 -17.02
C GLY A 83 0.89 16.38 -16.07
N ARG A 84 2.17 16.66 -15.73
CA ARG A 84 2.58 17.84 -14.97
C ARG A 84 3.19 18.87 -15.91
N SER A 85 2.53 20.00 -16.09
CA SER A 85 3.08 21.14 -16.85
C SER A 85 3.70 22.18 -15.92
N VAL A 86 4.76 22.84 -16.38
CA VAL A 86 5.37 24.00 -15.69
C VAL A 86 4.43 25.21 -15.72
N HIS A 87 3.63 25.31 -16.78
CA HIS A 87 2.60 26.33 -16.98
C HIS A 87 1.24 25.65 -17.14
N PRO A 88 0.51 25.38 -16.05
CA PRO A 88 -0.82 24.79 -16.12
C PRO A 88 -1.86 25.82 -16.55
N GLU A 89 -2.64 25.47 -17.58
CA GLU A 89 -3.74 26.31 -18.11
C GLU A 89 -4.85 26.53 -17.07
N ARG A 90 -5.02 25.57 -16.15
CA ARG A 90 -5.96 25.68 -15.03
C ARG A 90 -5.19 25.75 -13.72
N PRO A 91 -5.51 26.70 -12.83
CA PRO A 91 -4.95 26.69 -11.48
C PRO A 91 -5.17 25.34 -10.81
N ASN A 92 -4.17 24.87 -10.05
CA ASN A 92 -4.27 23.65 -9.26
C ASN A 92 -5.32 23.85 -8.14
N SER A 93 -6.59 23.71 -8.48
CA SER A 93 -7.67 23.70 -7.49
C SER A 93 -7.54 22.44 -6.66
N ARG A 94 -7.24 22.60 -5.37
CA ARG A 94 -7.26 21.51 -4.39
C ARG A 94 -8.55 20.69 -4.56
N PRO A 95 -8.50 19.36 -4.63
CA PRO A 95 -9.71 18.55 -4.72
C PRO A 95 -10.64 18.91 -3.55
N PRO A 96 -11.97 19.00 -3.79
CA PRO A 96 -12.92 19.35 -2.73
C PRO A 96 -12.77 18.34 -1.59
N THR A 97 -12.53 18.84 -0.38
CA THR A 97 -12.55 17.99 0.82
C THR A 97 -13.98 17.49 0.97
N THR A 98 -14.19 16.19 0.86
CA THR A 98 -15.47 15.56 1.14
C THR A 98 -15.82 15.84 2.60
N ARG A 99 -16.81 16.71 2.82
CA ARG A 99 -17.37 16.98 4.15
C ARG A 99 -18.16 15.74 4.55
N GLY A 100 -17.63 14.97 5.50
CA GLY A 100 -18.27 13.76 6.03
C GLY A 100 -19.66 14.04 6.64
N PRO A 101 -20.52 13.00 6.73
CA PRO A 101 -21.88 13.15 7.24
C PRO A 101 -21.90 13.48 8.74
N ARG A 102 -22.85 14.33 9.14
CA ARG A 102 -23.16 14.69 10.53
C ARG A 102 -23.96 13.60 11.22
#